data_AF-A0A9Q3DN92-F1
#
_entry.id   AF-A0A9Q3DN92-F1
#
_cell.length_a   1.000
_cell.length_b   1.000
_cell.length_c   1.000
_cell.angle_alpha   90.00
_cell.angle_beta   90.00
_cell.angle_gamma   90.00
#
_symmetry.space_group_name_H-M   'P 1'
#
loop_
_entity.id
_entity.type
_entity.pdbx_description
1 polymer ?
#
loop_
_entity_poly.entity_id
_entity_poly.type
_entity_poly.pdbx_seq_one_letter_code
_entity_poly.pdbx_strand_id
1 'polypeptide(L)'
;MNNCTSQHFILGDDYLNIYGIVSNHKDKYFTIGENKRQKFAFPLEKREITVIKQVKNVNKEKFVSDQLIEAQISPELTLEMKEELIEILFQYREAFASDDEPLGAIKGHEVEIILNVERPYPPLLRRPAYPASPRAREALESHINDLMKLAVLRKVEQNEEVQVTMPVVITWHNDKSRMVGDFRALNNYNIPDRYPIPRIPETLTQLSKAKFITSMDALRGFDQNALTPHARELLRIIAHCGIY
;
A
#
# COMPACT_ATOMS: atom_id res chain seq x y z
N MET A 1 -8.74 7.84 -36.14
CA MET A 1 -7.99 6.61 -35.80
C MET A 1 -6.82 6.47 -36.79
N ASN A 2 -5.76 7.26 -36.65
CA ASN A 2 -4.71 7.34 -37.69
C ASN A 2 -3.43 6.54 -37.39
N ASN A 3 -3.35 5.81 -36.28
CA ASN A 3 -2.14 5.04 -35.92
C ASN A 3 -2.44 3.59 -35.50
N CYS A 4 -3.44 2.94 -36.08
CA CYS A 4 -3.61 1.49 -35.90
C CYS A 4 -2.95 0.77 -37.09
N THR A 5 -1.72 0.28 -36.90
CA THR A 5 -1.00 -0.55 -37.89
C THR A 5 -1.47 -2.01 -37.85
N SER A 6 -2.74 -2.26 -37.50
CA SER A 6 -3.31 -3.60 -37.58
C SER A 6 -3.75 -3.87 -39.01
N GLN A 7 -3.01 -4.73 -39.71
CA GLN A 7 -3.38 -5.16 -41.07
C GLN A 7 -4.59 -6.12 -41.09
N HIS A 8 -5.03 -6.61 -39.92
CA HIS A 8 -6.09 -7.61 -39.80
C HIS A 8 -6.98 -7.32 -38.57
N PHE A 9 -8.28 -7.56 -38.69
CA PHE A 9 -9.24 -7.46 -37.59
C PHE A 9 -10.03 -8.76 -37.48
N ILE A 10 -10.27 -9.23 -36.25
CA ILE A 10 -11.19 -10.35 -35.99
C ILE A 10 -12.54 -9.74 -35.64
N LEU A 11 -13.55 -10.03 -36.45
CA LEU A 11 -14.93 -9.64 -36.21
C LEU A 11 -15.71 -10.89 -35.81
N GLY A 12 -16.48 -10.80 -34.73
CA GLY A 12 -17.41 -11.85 -34.34
C GLY A 12 -18.56 -11.96 -35.34
N ASP A 13 -19.15 -13.16 -35.44
CA ASP A 13 -20.27 -13.41 -36.35
C ASP A 13 -21.52 -12.61 -35.94
N ASP A 14 -21.68 -12.34 -34.65
CA ASP A 14 -22.66 -11.42 -34.09
C ASP A 14 -22.51 -10.00 -34.67
N TYR A 15 -21.30 -9.47 -34.71
CA TYR A 15 -21.01 -8.15 -35.27
C TYR A 15 -21.20 -8.11 -36.79
N LEU A 16 -20.78 -9.16 -37.50
CA LEU A 16 -20.99 -9.29 -38.94
C LEU A 16 -22.49 -9.30 -39.29
N ASN A 17 -23.30 -10.02 -38.50
CA ASN A 17 -24.74 -10.09 -38.67
C ASN A 17 -25.44 -8.74 -38.44
N ILE A 18 -24.98 -7.92 -37.49
CA ILE A 18 -25.51 -6.55 -37.27
C ILE A 18 -25.42 -5.70 -38.54
N TYR A 19 -24.35 -5.87 -39.32
CA TYR A 19 -24.13 -5.14 -40.57
C TYR A 19 -24.56 -5.94 -41.81
N GLY A 20 -25.36 -6.99 -41.62
CA GLY A 20 -25.96 -7.78 -42.70
C GLY A 20 -24.97 -8.67 -43.45
N ILE A 21 -23.79 -8.96 -42.88
CA ILE A 21 -22.81 -9.88 -43.45
C ILE A 21 -23.11 -11.27 -42.92
N VAL A 22 -23.44 -12.20 -43.81
CA VAL A 22 -23.76 -13.60 -43.45
C VAL A 22 -22.71 -14.52 -44.07
N SER A 23 -22.02 -15.28 -43.23
CA SER A 23 -21.00 -16.22 -43.65
C SER A 23 -21.56 -17.64 -43.83
N ASN A 24 -21.14 -18.34 -44.88
CA ASN A 24 -21.42 -19.77 -45.08
C ASN A 24 -20.10 -20.52 -45.08
N HIS A 25 -19.83 -21.22 -43.96
CA HIS A 25 -18.59 -21.95 -43.75
C HIS A 25 -18.48 -23.23 -44.58
N LYS A 26 -19.59 -23.85 -44.98
CA LYS A 26 -19.57 -25.10 -45.77
C LYS A 26 -19.04 -24.84 -47.19
N ASP A 27 -19.54 -23.78 -47.81
CA ASP A 27 -19.24 -23.43 -49.18
C ASP A 27 -18.20 -22.30 -49.30
N LYS A 28 -17.66 -21.83 -48.17
CA LYS A 28 -16.62 -20.79 -48.05
C LYS A 28 -16.93 -19.50 -48.82
N TYR A 29 -18.14 -18.97 -48.66
CA TYR A 29 -18.51 -17.65 -49.16
C TYR A 29 -19.23 -16.84 -48.09
N PHE A 30 -19.37 -15.53 -48.33
CA PHE A 30 -20.24 -14.66 -47.56
C PHE A 30 -21.09 -13.78 -48.48
N THR A 31 -22.18 -13.26 -47.93
CA THR A 31 -23.08 -12.30 -48.59
C THR A 31 -23.16 -11.04 -47.76
N ILE A 32 -23.35 -9.87 -48.39
CA ILE A 32 -23.46 -8.58 -47.70
C ILE A 32 -24.87 -8.00 -47.98
N GLY A 33 -25.57 -7.62 -46.91
CA GLY A 33 -26.91 -7.05 -46.96
C GLY A 33 -28.00 -8.08 -47.29
N GLU A 34 -29.18 -7.59 -47.66
CA GLU A 34 -30.35 -8.44 -47.91
C GLU A 34 -30.26 -9.25 -49.23
N ASN A 35 -29.35 -8.88 -50.13
CA ASN A 35 -29.21 -9.49 -51.44
C ASN A 35 -28.34 -10.76 -51.41
N LYS A 36 -28.97 -11.89 -51.08
CA LYS A 36 -28.32 -13.22 -50.97
C LYS A 36 -27.81 -13.81 -52.30
N ARG A 37 -27.99 -13.13 -53.44
CA ARG A 37 -27.55 -13.62 -54.75
C ARG A 37 -26.08 -13.32 -55.04
N GLN A 38 -25.52 -12.26 -54.45
CA GLN A 38 -24.13 -11.88 -54.66
C GLN A 38 -23.24 -12.54 -53.59
N LYS A 39 -22.42 -13.50 -54.03
CA LYS A 39 -21.55 -14.28 -53.15
C LYS A 39 -20.09 -13.84 -53.33
N PHE A 40 -19.41 -13.61 -52.22
CA PHE A 40 -17.99 -13.28 -52.18
C PHE A 40 -17.23 -14.48 -51.60
N ALA A 41 -16.25 -14.99 -52.34
CA ALA A 41 -15.44 -16.11 -51.90
C ALA A 41 -14.30 -15.65 -50.98
N PHE A 42 -13.94 -16.48 -49.99
CA PHE A 42 -12.72 -16.25 -49.22
C PHE A 42 -11.50 -16.66 -50.06
N PRO A 43 -10.49 -15.79 -50.23
CA PRO A 43 -9.27 -16.16 -50.94
C PRO A 43 -8.54 -17.31 -50.21
N LEU A 44 -8.12 -18.32 -50.97
CA LEU A 44 -7.54 -19.59 -50.48
C LEU A 44 -6.06 -19.50 -50.08
N GLU A 45 -5.47 -18.31 -50.00
CA GLU A 45 -4.10 -18.18 -49.52
C GLU A 45 -4.02 -18.54 -48.04
N LYS A 46 -3.34 -19.65 -47.74
CA LYS A 46 -2.90 -19.98 -46.38
C LYS A 46 -1.87 -18.94 -45.94
N ARG A 47 -2.35 -17.81 -45.42
CA ARG A 47 -1.52 -16.91 -44.64
C ARG A 47 -1.66 -17.34 -43.19
N GLU A 48 -0.54 -17.73 -42.58
CA GLU A 48 -0.50 -18.00 -41.14
C GLU A 48 -0.94 -16.73 -40.41
N ILE A 49 -2.04 -16.81 -39.67
CA ILE A 49 -2.47 -15.73 -38.79
C ILE A 49 -1.42 -15.67 -37.68
N THR A 50 -0.55 -14.68 -37.72
CA THR A 50 0.34 -14.38 -36.60
C THR A 50 -0.55 -13.95 -35.44
N VAL A 51 -0.84 -14.88 -34.52
CA VAL A 51 -1.53 -14.57 -33.27
C VAL A 51 -0.65 -13.58 -32.53
N ILE A 52 -1.05 -12.31 -32.52
CA ILE A 52 -0.49 -11.33 -31.58
C ILE A 52 -0.96 -11.82 -30.22
N LYS A 53 -0.13 -12.62 -29.54
CA LYS A 53 -0.26 -12.79 -28.10
C LYS A 53 -0.06 -11.39 -27.54
N GLN A 54 -1.14 -10.71 -27.14
CA GLN A 54 -1.00 -9.69 -26.11
C GLN A 54 -0.29 -10.40 -24.96
N VAL A 55 0.99 -10.09 -24.76
CA VAL A 55 1.72 -10.53 -23.59
C VAL A 55 1.14 -9.72 -22.44
N LYS A 56 -0.05 -10.12 -21.98
CA LYS A 56 -0.63 -9.63 -20.74
C LYS A 56 0.36 -10.00 -19.66
N ASN A 57 1.03 -9.01 -19.11
CA ASN A 57 1.98 -9.22 -18.03
C ASN A 57 1.16 -9.62 -16.80
N VAL A 58 1.05 -10.93 -16.54
CA VAL A 58 0.22 -11.53 -15.48
C VAL A 58 0.54 -10.89 -14.11
N ASN A 59 1.80 -10.47 -13.90
CA ASN A 59 2.23 -9.78 -12.69
C ASN A 59 1.65 -8.35 -12.57
N LYS A 60 1.44 -7.65 -13.69
CA LYS A 60 0.85 -6.30 -13.71
C LYS A 60 -0.63 -6.35 -13.38
N GLU A 61 -1.36 -7.30 -13.95
CA GLU A 61 -2.79 -7.51 -13.63
C GLU A 61 -2.97 -7.88 -12.15
N LYS A 62 -2.10 -8.75 -11.62
CA LYS A 62 -2.10 -9.11 -10.19
C LYS A 62 -1.78 -7.91 -9.29
N PHE A 63 -0.78 -7.09 -9.63
CA PHE A 63 -0.46 -5.88 -8.87
C PHE A 63 -1.64 -4.91 -8.82
N VAL A 64 -2.31 -4.69 -9.96
CA VAL A 64 -3.49 -3.82 -10.02
C VAL A 64 -4.64 -4.40 -9.18
N SER A 65 -4.86 -5.72 -9.26
CA SER A 65 -5.94 -6.38 -8.52
C SER A 65 -5.71 -6.50 -7.03
N ASP A 66 -4.47 -6.48 -6.56
CA ASP A 66 -4.14 -6.74 -5.15
C ASP A 66 -3.79 -5.45 -4.42
N GLN A 67 -3.02 -4.55 -5.04
CA GLN A 67 -2.43 -3.36 -4.39
C GLN A 67 -3.13 -2.05 -4.77
N LEU A 68 -3.85 -2.00 -5.91
CA LEU A 68 -4.53 -0.78 -6.39
C LEU A 68 -6.05 -0.84 -6.29
N ILE A 69 -6.62 -1.80 -5.55
CA ILE A 69 -8.09 -1.95 -5.38
C ILE A 69 -8.72 -0.66 -4.84
N GLU A 70 -8.08 -0.06 -3.84
CA GLU A 70 -8.58 1.13 -3.16
C GLU A 70 -8.10 2.44 -3.80
N ALA A 71 -7.27 2.35 -4.85
CA ALA A 71 -6.67 3.52 -5.47
C ALA A 71 -7.73 4.35 -6.21
N GLN A 72 -7.84 5.64 -5.85
CA GLN A 72 -8.76 6.57 -6.49
C GLN A 72 -8.09 7.28 -7.66
N ILE A 73 -8.26 6.72 -8.87
CA ILE A 73 -7.76 7.32 -10.11
C ILE A 73 -8.80 8.28 -10.69
N SER A 74 -8.38 9.53 -10.98
CA SER A 74 -9.27 10.55 -11.52
C SER A 74 -9.95 10.12 -12.84
N PRO A 75 -11.26 10.36 -13.01
CA PRO A 75 -11.96 10.08 -14.25
C PRO A 75 -11.52 10.98 -15.41
N GLU A 76 -10.88 12.13 -15.12
CA GLU A 76 -10.42 13.12 -16.11
C GLU A 76 -9.17 12.66 -16.89
N LEU A 77 -8.48 11.62 -16.40
CA LEU A 77 -7.31 11.06 -17.09
C LEU A 77 -7.75 10.31 -18.35
N THR A 78 -7.07 10.57 -19.47
CA THR A 78 -7.26 9.81 -20.71
C THR A 78 -6.82 8.36 -20.52
N LEU A 79 -7.24 7.48 -21.44
CA LEU A 79 -6.86 6.08 -21.38
C LEU A 79 -5.33 5.89 -21.44
N GLU A 80 -4.66 6.64 -22.33
CA GLU A 80 -3.21 6.65 -22.47
C GLU A 80 -2.51 7.04 -21.15
N MET A 81 -2.99 8.10 -20.50
CA MET A 81 -2.41 8.57 -19.23
C MET A 81 -2.63 7.58 -18.08
N LYS A 82 -3.75 6.85 -18.09
CA LYS A 82 -4.00 5.79 -17.10
C LYS A 82 -3.05 4.62 -17.32
N GLU A 83 -2.80 4.24 -18.57
CA GLU A 83 -1.85 3.17 -18.89
C GLU A 83 -0.42 3.54 -18.44
N GLU A 84 0.04 4.76 -18.75
CA GLU A 84 1.32 5.30 -18.29
C GLU A 84 1.42 5.33 -16.76
N LEU A 85 0.37 5.79 -16.07
CA LEU A 85 0.33 5.80 -14.61
C LEU A 85 0.50 4.38 -14.03
N ILE A 86 -0.23 3.40 -14.56
CA ILE A 86 -0.14 2.03 -14.07
C ILE A 86 1.25 1.45 -14.36
N GLU A 87 1.89 1.81 -15.47
CA GLU A 87 3.28 1.41 -15.74
C GLU A 87 4.26 1.96 -14.71
N ILE A 88 4.14 3.24 -14.36
CA ILE A 88 4.96 3.86 -13.31
C ILE A 88 4.71 3.17 -11.97
N LEU A 89 3.45 2.97 -11.58
CA LEU A 89 3.12 2.30 -10.31
C LEU A 89 3.67 0.87 -10.27
N PHE A 90 3.59 0.14 -11.38
CA PHE A 90 4.13 -1.21 -11.48
C PHE A 90 5.68 -1.24 -11.45
N GLN A 91 6.33 -0.22 -12.03
CA GLN A 91 7.77 -0.05 -11.93
C GLN A 91 8.22 0.10 -10.47
N TYR A 92 7.46 0.86 -9.68
CA TYR A 92 7.71 1.10 -8.25
C TYR A 92 6.87 0.21 -7.32
N ARG A 93 6.42 -0.97 -7.79
CA ARG A 93 5.55 -1.87 -7.04
C ARG A 93 6.07 -2.27 -5.66
N GLU A 94 7.39 -2.27 -5.46
CA GLU A 94 8.05 -2.59 -4.18
C GLU A 94 7.85 -1.51 -3.11
N ALA A 95 7.40 -0.31 -3.48
CA ALA A 95 7.03 0.75 -2.55
C ALA A 95 5.64 0.55 -1.94
N PHE A 96 4.84 -0.36 -2.50
CA PHE A 96 3.51 -0.71 -2.02
C PHE A 96 3.61 -2.01 -1.25
N ALA A 97 2.99 -2.04 -0.07
CA ALA A 97 2.93 -3.23 0.78
C ALA A 97 1.50 -3.44 1.25
N SER A 98 1.09 -4.70 1.36
CA SER A 98 -0.14 -5.07 2.05
C SER A 98 0.09 -5.24 3.56
N ASP A 99 -0.98 -5.28 4.34
CA ASP A 99 -0.91 -5.38 5.81
C ASP A 99 -0.14 -6.63 6.33
N ASP A 100 -0.04 -7.68 5.51
CA ASP A 100 0.59 -8.96 5.86
C ASP A 100 2.06 -9.05 5.45
N GLU A 101 2.58 -8.07 4.71
CA GLU A 101 3.98 -8.03 4.29
C GLU A 101 4.88 -7.41 5.37
N PRO A 102 6.13 -7.87 5.51
CA PRO A 102 7.04 -7.29 6.50
C PRO A 102 7.27 -5.81 6.19
N LEU A 103 7.10 -4.97 7.20
CA LEU A 103 7.39 -3.55 7.08
C LEU A 103 8.85 -3.34 6.71
N GLY A 104 9.08 -2.48 5.72
CA GLY A 104 10.41 -1.94 5.48
C GLY A 104 10.89 -1.07 6.65
N ALA A 105 12.19 -0.85 6.73
CA ALA A 105 12.79 0.09 7.67
C ALA A 105 13.58 1.17 6.91
N ILE A 106 13.45 2.41 7.34
CA ILE A 106 14.21 3.54 6.80
C ILE A 106 15.66 3.39 7.24
N LYS A 107 16.57 3.21 6.27
CA LYS A 107 18.01 3.03 6.53
C LYS A 107 18.72 4.38 6.54
N GLY A 108 19.63 4.56 7.51
CA GLY A 108 20.49 5.75 7.60
C GLY A 108 19.87 6.95 8.31
N HIS A 109 18.61 6.86 8.75
CA HIS A 109 17.89 7.89 9.50
C HIS A 109 17.35 7.33 10.81
N GLU A 110 18.22 6.67 11.56
CA GLU A 110 17.84 6.12 12.87
C GLU A 110 17.44 7.26 13.82
N VAL A 111 16.31 7.08 14.50
CA VAL A 111 15.77 8.05 15.44
C VAL A 111 16.46 7.87 16.78
N GLU A 112 17.05 8.96 17.26
CA GLU A 112 17.63 9.08 18.60
C GLU A 112 16.69 9.89 19.50
N ILE A 113 16.68 9.56 20.80
CA ILE A 113 15.91 10.30 21.81
C ILE A 113 16.88 10.87 22.82
N ILE A 114 16.90 12.19 22.93
CA ILE A 114 17.78 12.90 23.85
C ILE A 114 16.95 13.37 25.04
N LEU A 115 17.31 12.92 26.23
CA LEU A 115 16.68 13.35 27.47
C LEU A 115 17.44 14.53 28.08
N ASN A 116 16.72 15.40 28.77
CA ASN A 116 17.27 16.49 29.59
C ASN A 116 17.69 16.04 31.00
N VAL A 117 17.71 14.73 31.25
CA VAL A 117 18.09 14.08 32.51
C VAL A 117 19.04 12.93 32.22
N GLU A 118 19.96 12.69 33.16
CA GLU A 118 20.94 11.61 33.08
C GLU A 118 20.60 10.46 34.05
N ARG A 119 21.37 9.36 33.96
CA ARG A 119 21.26 8.24 34.90
C ARG A 119 21.79 8.66 36.29
N PRO A 120 21.16 8.23 37.39
CA PRO A 120 19.94 7.41 37.45
C PRO A 120 18.68 8.22 37.07
N TYR A 121 17.84 7.63 36.21
CA TYR A 121 16.65 8.30 35.72
C TYR A 121 15.59 8.54 36.82
N PRO A 122 14.79 9.63 36.69
CA PRO A 122 13.70 9.92 37.61
C PRO A 122 12.71 8.75 37.75
N PRO A 123 12.13 8.51 38.95
CA PRO A 123 11.14 7.45 39.15
C PRO A 123 9.92 7.53 38.20
N LEU A 124 9.61 8.74 37.70
CA LEU A 124 8.53 8.94 36.75
C LEU A 124 8.73 8.20 35.42
N LEU A 125 9.98 7.89 35.05
CA LEU A 125 10.31 7.08 33.86
C LEU A 125 10.16 5.56 34.09
N ARG A 126 9.95 5.11 35.33
CA ARG A 126 9.72 3.71 35.70
C ARG A 126 8.27 3.46 36.05
N ARG A 127 7.39 3.57 35.06
CA ARG A 127 5.93 3.42 35.26
C ARG A 127 5.56 1.94 35.33
N PRO A 128 4.67 1.53 36.23
CA PRO A 128 4.13 0.17 36.24
C PRO A 128 3.11 -0.03 35.11
N ALA A 129 2.86 -1.28 34.72
CA ALA A 129 1.73 -1.61 33.84
C ALA A 129 0.41 -1.14 34.46
N TYR A 130 -0.49 -0.63 33.62
CA TYR A 130 -1.83 -0.31 34.07
C TYR A 130 -2.67 -1.59 34.26
N PRO A 131 -3.55 -1.63 35.28
CA PRO A 131 -4.56 -2.68 35.38
C PRO A 131 -5.46 -2.68 34.14
N ALA A 132 -5.69 -3.87 33.58
CA ALA A 132 -6.54 -4.05 32.42
C ALA A 132 -7.61 -5.11 32.69
N SER A 133 -8.83 -4.88 32.18
CA SER A 133 -9.92 -5.86 32.23
C SER A 133 -9.57 -7.09 31.38
N PRO A 134 -10.21 -8.26 31.60
CA PRO A 134 -9.94 -9.46 30.80
C PRO A 134 -10.00 -9.21 29.28
N ARG A 135 -11.06 -8.54 28.81
CA ARG A 135 -11.23 -8.14 27.40
C ARG A 135 -10.08 -7.24 26.90
N ALA A 136 -9.58 -6.32 27.73
CA ALA A 136 -8.46 -5.46 27.36
C ALA A 136 -7.13 -6.22 27.35
N ARG A 137 -6.95 -7.20 28.23
CA ARG A 137 -5.73 -8.05 28.27
C ARG A 137 -5.61 -8.90 27.01
N GLU A 138 -6.70 -9.54 26.59
CA GLU A 138 -6.76 -10.30 25.33
C GLU A 138 -6.41 -9.41 24.12
N ALA A 139 -6.97 -8.20 24.07
CA ALA A 139 -6.66 -7.24 23.01
C ALA A 139 -5.19 -6.79 23.05
N LEU A 140 -4.62 -6.50 24.23
CA LEU A 140 -3.20 -6.15 24.37
C LEU A 140 -2.29 -7.27 23.86
N GLU A 141 -2.56 -8.51 24.26
CA GLU A 141 -1.77 -9.67 23.83
C GLU A 141 -1.83 -9.85 22.31
N SER A 142 -3.02 -9.68 21.69
CA SER A 142 -3.15 -9.72 20.23
C SER A 142 -2.29 -8.64 19.56
N HIS A 143 -2.45 -7.37 19.96
CA HIS A 143 -1.67 -6.25 19.39
C HIS A 143 -0.17 -6.45 19.55
N ILE A 144 0.30 -6.87 20.74
CA ILE A 144 1.71 -7.14 21.00
C ILE A 144 2.23 -8.27 20.11
N ASN A 145 1.47 -9.36 19.97
CA ASN A 145 1.86 -10.47 19.11
C ASN A 145 1.96 -10.06 17.64
N ASP A 146 1.03 -9.24 17.15
CA ASP A 146 1.05 -8.77 15.76
C ASP A 146 2.24 -7.82 15.52
N LEU A 147 2.53 -6.93 16.46
CA LEU A 147 3.72 -6.07 16.42
C LEU A 147 5.04 -6.85 16.49
N MET A 148 5.08 -7.95 17.24
CA MET A 148 6.25 -8.85 17.27
C MET A 148 6.43 -9.60 15.95
N LYS A 149 5.34 -10.10 15.33
CA LYS A 149 5.40 -10.73 14.00
C LYS A 149 5.93 -9.77 12.94
N LEU A 150 5.56 -8.50 13.05
CA LEU A 150 5.99 -7.42 12.15
C LEU A 150 7.38 -6.87 12.51
N ALA A 151 8.08 -7.49 13.46
CA ALA A 151 9.41 -7.11 13.94
C ALA A 151 9.53 -5.67 14.46
N VAL A 152 8.40 -5.06 14.85
CA VAL A 152 8.35 -3.71 15.44
C VAL A 152 8.65 -3.76 16.94
N LEU A 153 8.18 -4.80 17.62
CA LEU A 153 8.47 -5.07 19.03
C LEU A 153 9.32 -6.32 19.18
N ARG A 154 10.11 -6.37 20.26
CA ARG A 154 10.75 -7.59 20.74
C ARG A 154 10.52 -7.71 22.24
N LYS A 155 10.53 -8.92 22.78
CA LYS A 155 10.49 -9.08 24.23
C LYS A 155 11.85 -8.67 24.83
N VAL A 156 11.83 -7.93 25.95
CA VAL A 156 13.04 -7.64 26.71
C VAL A 156 13.52 -8.91 27.42
N GLU A 157 14.81 -9.22 27.31
CA GLU A 157 15.40 -10.41 27.93
C GLU A 157 15.63 -10.21 29.43
N GLN A 158 15.72 -11.30 30.20
CA GLN A 158 15.86 -11.24 31.67
C GLN A 158 17.17 -10.59 32.14
N ASN A 159 18.19 -10.65 31.30
CA ASN A 159 19.54 -10.10 31.48
C ASN A 159 19.66 -8.62 31.09
N GLU A 160 18.62 -8.03 30.48
CA GLU A 160 18.63 -6.61 30.14
C GLU A 160 18.23 -5.76 31.35
N GLU A 161 19.05 -4.74 31.63
CA GLU A 161 18.72 -3.77 32.67
C GLU A 161 17.59 -2.85 32.17
N VAL A 162 16.48 -2.81 32.92
CA VAL A 162 15.32 -1.96 32.62
C VAL A 162 15.30 -0.74 33.52
N GLN A 163 15.60 0.41 32.93
CA GLN A 163 15.60 1.70 33.63
C GLN A 163 14.41 2.61 33.26
N VAL A 164 13.75 2.34 32.14
CA VAL A 164 12.60 3.10 31.62
C VAL A 164 11.51 2.14 31.18
N THR A 165 10.27 2.42 31.54
CA THR A 165 9.08 1.64 31.15
C THR A 165 7.88 2.57 31.00
N MET A 166 7.22 2.53 29.83
CA MET A 166 6.00 3.29 29.55
C MET A 166 4.79 2.35 29.43
N PRO A 167 3.69 2.58 30.16
CA PRO A 167 2.58 1.64 30.16
C PRO A 167 1.72 1.80 28.92
N VAL A 168 1.09 0.72 28.50
CA VAL A 168 0.12 0.72 27.39
C VAL A 168 -1.31 0.51 27.90
N VAL A 169 -2.28 1.05 27.16
CA VAL A 169 -3.72 0.86 27.38
C VAL A 169 -4.42 0.45 26.09
N ILE A 170 -5.61 -0.12 26.22
CA ILE A 170 -6.53 -0.32 25.10
C ILE A 170 -7.60 0.75 25.12
N THR A 171 -7.80 1.37 23.97
CA THR A 171 -8.97 2.20 23.68
C THR A 171 -9.86 1.49 22.66
N TRP A 172 -11.17 1.67 22.77
CA TRP A 172 -12.15 1.03 21.89
C TRP A 172 -12.86 2.09 21.06
N HIS A 173 -13.04 1.81 19.78
CA HIS A 173 -13.82 2.65 18.87
C HIS A 173 -14.52 1.77 17.83
N ASN A 174 -15.86 1.79 17.80
CA ASN A 174 -16.67 0.94 16.92
C ASN A 174 -16.23 -0.54 16.99
N ASP A 175 -16.13 -1.08 18.21
CA ASP A 175 -15.66 -2.45 18.53
C ASP A 175 -14.23 -2.80 18.10
N LYS A 176 -13.50 -1.90 17.45
CA LYS A 176 -12.08 -2.06 17.17
C LYS A 176 -11.25 -1.57 18.36
N SER A 177 -10.32 -2.41 18.82
CA SER A 177 -9.35 -2.06 19.85
C SER A 177 -8.13 -1.37 19.24
N ARG A 178 -7.56 -0.40 19.96
CA ARG A 178 -6.28 0.23 19.63
C ARG A 178 -5.39 0.22 20.87
N MET A 179 -4.17 -0.30 20.72
CA MET A 179 -3.13 -0.17 21.73
C MET A 179 -2.55 1.25 21.70
N VAL A 180 -2.49 1.90 22.87
CA VAL A 180 -1.99 3.27 23.02
C VAL A 180 -0.93 3.29 24.11
N GLY A 181 0.28 3.72 23.78
CA GLY A 181 1.36 3.93 24.74
C GLY A 181 1.23 5.28 25.46
N ASP A 182 1.37 5.27 26.78
CA ASP A 182 1.39 6.48 27.61
C ASP A 182 2.83 7.00 27.78
N PHE A 183 3.30 7.73 26.77
CA PHE A 183 4.64 8.33 26.74
C PHE A 183 4.71 9.71 27.39
N ARG A 184 3.66 10.18 28.08
CA ARG A 184 3.62 11.53 28.68
C ARG A 184 4.78 11.79 29.64
N ALA A 185 5.13 10.78 30.43
CA ALA A 185 6.27 10.85 31.34
C ALA A 185 7.59 11.04 30.58
N LEU A 186 7.83 10.25 29.53
CA LEU A 186 9.02 10.36 28.67
C LEU A 186 9.09 11.73 27.98
N ASN A 187 7.96 12.19 27.43
CA ASN A 187 7.87 13.45 26.69
C ASN A 187 8.22 14.68 27.55
N ASN A 188 8.03 14.63 28.88
CA ASN A 188 8.43 15.71 29.78
C ASN A 188 9.96 15.86 29.91
N TYR A 189 10.70 14.78 29.66
CA TYR A 189 12.16 14.76 29.73
C TYR A 189 12.80 14.79 28.34
N ASN A 190 12.05 14.50 27.28
CA ASN A 190 12.55 14.56 25.91
C ASN A 190 12.87 16.00 25.51
N ILE A 191 14.06 16.22 24.94
CA ILE A 191 14.44 17.48 24.34
C ILE A 191 13.69 17.61 23.00
N PRO A 192 12.82 18.62 22.82
CA PRO A 192 12.05 18.74 21.59
C PRO A 192 12.94 19.04 20.39
N ASP A 193 12.80 18.23 19.34
CA ASP A 193 13.33 18.57 18.03
C ASP A 193 12.45 19.64 17.37
N ARG A 194 13.08 20.70 16.84
CA ARG A 194 12.40 21.79 16.13
C ARG A 194 12.53 21.59 14.63
N TYR A 195 11.97 20.49 14.14
CA TYR A 195 11.90 20.27 12.70
C TYR A 195 10.84 21.19 12.06
N PRO A 196 11.17 21.93 10.98
CA PRO A 196 10.23 22.85 10.35
C PRO A 196 9.15 22.06 9.60
N ILE A 197 7.94 22.02 10.16
CA ILE A 197 6.77 21.50 9.44
C ILE A 197 6.25 22.62 8.53
N PRO A 198 6.14 22.39 7.21
CA PRO A 198 5.66 23.40 6.27
C PRO A 198 4.23 23.82 6.61
N ARG A 199 3.91 25.10 6.43
CA ARG A 199 2.56 25.58 6.72
C ARG A 199 1.60 25.16 5.60
N ILE A 200 0.37 24.83 5.96
CA ILE A 200 -0.68 24.44 5.00
C ILE A 200 -0.79 25.43 3.82
N PRO A 201 -0.83 26.77 4.00
CA PRO A 201 -0.93 27.70 2.88
C PRO A 201 0.28 27.67 1.94
N GLU A 202 1.48 27.43 2.48
CA GLU A 202 2.71 27.33 1.68
C GLU A 202 2.64 26.09 0.79
N THR A 203 2.26 24.94 1.36
CA THR A 203 2.05 23.69 0.63
C THR A 203 0.98 23.85 -0.46
N LEU A 204 -0.16 24.47 -0.14
CA LEU A 204 -1.23 24.72 -1.13
C LEU A 204 -0.79 25.65 -2.26
N THR A 205 0.02 26.66 -1.95
CA THR A 205 0.56 27.58 -2.96
C THR A 205 1.49 26.84 -3.92
N GLN A 206 2.32 25.92 -3.42
CA GLN A 206 3.18 25.07 -4.26
C GLN A 206 2.36 24.16 -5.17
N LEU A 207 1.25 23.63 -4.67
CA LEU A 207 0.34 22.78 -5.45
C LEU A 207 -0.45 23.54 -6.54
N SER A 208 -0.62 24.86 -6.42
CA SER A 208 -1.46 25.65 -7.34
C SER A 208 -1.05 25.59 -8.83
N LYS A 209 0.21 25.24 -9.12
CA LYS A 209 0.74 25.11 -10.48
C LYS A 209 0.87 23.65 -10.94
N ALA A 210 0.48 22.69 -10.10
CA ALA A 210 0.58 21.28 -10.42
C ALA A 210 -0.46 20.90 -11.48
N LYS A 211 -0.04 20.16 -12.51
CA LYS A 211 -0.95 19.57 -13.51
C LYS A 211 -1.57 18.27 -13.05
N PHE A 212 -0.83 17.54 -12.20
CA PHE A 212 -1.24 16.29 -11.58
C PHE A 212 -0.98 16.41 -10.09
N ILE A 213 -1.93 15.96 -9.28
CA ILE A 213 -1.79 15.87 -7.84
C ILE A 213 -1.96 14.40 -7.48
N THR A 214 -1.00 13.87 -6.74
CA THR A 214 -1.08 12.54 -6.14
C THR A 214 -1.09 12.70 -4.63
N SER A 215 -1.89 11.87 -3.96
CA SER A 215 -1.90 11.75 -2.51
C SER A 215 -1.61 10.30 -2.18
N MET A 216 -0.60 10.08 -1.33
CA MET A 216 -0.18 8.76 -0.88
C MET A 216 -0.06 8.81 0.64
N ASP A 217 -0.49 7.75 1.30
CA ASP A 217 -0.32 7.58 2.74
C ASP A 217 0.66 6.45 3.01
N ALA A 218 1.54 6.64 4.00
CA ALA A 218 2.55 5.65 4.34
C ALA A 218 1.95 4.64 5.32
N LEU A 219 1.85 3.37 4.89
CA LEU A 219 1.37 2.30 5.75
C LEU A 219 2.25 2.18 7.00
N ARG A 220 1.67 2.44 8.18
CA ARG A 220 2.37 2.38 9.47
C ARG A 220 3.68 3.17 9.47
N GLY A 221 3.69 4.36 8.87
CA GLY A 221 4.91 5.13 8.62
C GLY A 221 5.82 5.37 9.84
N PHE A 222 5.26 5.47 11.06
CA PHE A 222 6.08 5.60 12.27
C PHE A 222 6.88 4.34 12.60
N ASP A 223 6.30 3.16 12.40
CA ASP A 223 6.92 1.87 12.71
C ASP A 223 8.08 1.53 11.77
N GLN A 224 8.18 2.23 10.64
CA GLN A 224 9.30 2.12 9.69
C GLN A 224 10.54 2.91 10.13
N ASN A 225 10.44 3.78 11.14
CA ASN A 225 11.58 4.52 11.67
C ASN A 225 12.40 3.61 12.58
N ALA A 226 13.61 3.26 12.13
CA ALA A 226 14.54 2.51 12.96
C ALA A 226 14.97 3.36 14.16
N LEU A 227 15.10 2.73 15.32
CA LEU A 227 15.55 3.36 16.56
C LEU A 227 17.02 3.00 16.82
N THR A 228 17.78 3.96 17.34
CA THR A 228 19.13 3.66 17.85
C THR A 228 19.06 2.67 19.03
N PRO A 229 20.14 1.94 19.36
CA PRO A 229 20.17 1.08 20.56
C PRO A 229 19.78 1.82 21.84
N HIS A 230 20.18 3.10 21.98
CA HIS A 230 19.82 3.91 23.13
C HIS A 230 18.33 4.27 23.16
N ALA A 231 17.78 4.79 22.06
CA ALA A 231 16.37 5.13 21.97
C ALA A 231 15.45 3.93 22.22
N ARG A 232 15.86 2.72 21.80
CA ARG A 232 15.13 1.47 22.10
C ARG A 232 15.00 1.21 23.60
N GLU A 233 16.03 1.50 24.39
CA GLU A 233 15.95 1.35 25.86
C GLU A 233 14.96 2.33 26.50
N LEU A 234 14.80 3.52 25.92
CA LEU A 234 13.94 4.59 26.41
C LEU A 234 12.46 4.39 26.03
N LEU A 235 12.19 3.74 24.90
CA LEU A 235 10.84 3.50 24.37
C LEU A 235 10.21 2.18 24.82
N ARG A 236 10.83 1.45 25.75
CA ARG A 236 10.30 0.19 26.28
C ARG A 236 8.87 0.37 26.80
N ILE A 237 7.98 -0.50 26.36
CA ILE A 237 6.60 -0.54 26.82
C ILE A 237 6.40 -1.63 27.85
N ILE A 238 5.48 -1.42 28.79
CA ILE A 238 5.12 -2.40 29.81
C ILE A 238 3.63 -2.72 29.78
N ALA A 239 3.33 -4.01 29.74
CA ALA A 239 1.98 -4.59 29.80
C ALA A 239 1.93 -5.69 30.87
N HIS A 240 0.75 -6.25 31.11
CA HIS A 240 0.58 -7.34 32.09
C HIS A 240 1.33 -8.63 31.73
N CYS A 241 1.69 -8.81 30.45
CA CYS A 241 2.39 -9.97 29.93
C CYS A 241 3.92 -9.81 29.83
N GLY A 242 4.45 -8.61 30.09
CA GLY A 242 5.89 -8.36 30.10
C GLY A 242 6.30 -6.95 29.65
N ILE A 243 7.60 -6.81 29.41
CA ILE A 243 8.25 -5.60 28.89
C ILE A 243 8.74 -5.91 27.48
N TYR A 244 8.49 -4.97 26.57
CA TYR A 244 8.78 -5.08 25.14
C TYR A 244 9.48 -3.82 24.64
#